data_AF-A0ABD5KP60-F1
#
_entry.id   AF-A0ABD5KP60-F1
#
_cell.length_a   1.000
_cell.length_b   1.000
_cell.length_c   1.000
_cell.angle_alpha   90.00
_cell.angle_beta   90.00
_cell.angle_gamma   90.00
#
_symmetry.space_group_name_H-M   'P 1'
#
loop_
_entity.id
_entity.type
_entity.pdbx_description
1 polymer ?
#
loop_
_entity_poly.entity_id
_entity_poly.type
_entity_poly.pdbx_seq_one_letter_code
_entity_poly.pdbx_strand_id
1 'polypeptide(L)'
;MSLDPNKTYHLVDVHSGKGLSYEVYASYDYVREVEGAGTALKFEPVDDFGSYKIRMTGSHWDNYNYLTKSGKEWIYLDTKDNATVWTFQRDNEGDLTRIWQQGHGRTANWRYYESGSKKWLGTDEDTDDIHSPTKRFKIIAAG
;
A
#
# COMPACT_ATOMS: atom_id res chain seq x y z
N MET A 1 -1.76 1.91 -16.17
CA MET A 1 -3.12 1.99 -15.59
C MET A 1 -3.29 3.39 -15.03
N SER A 2 -4.41 4.06 -15.30
CA SER A 2 -4.71 5.39 -14.73
C SER A 2 -5.91 5.29 -13.78
N LEU A 3 -5.75 5.79 -12.56
CA LEU A 3 -6.81 5.92 -11.54
C LEU A 3 -7.32 7.36 -11.52
N ASP A 4 -8.62 7.53 -11.28
CA ASP A 4 -9.22 8.86 -11.19
C ASP A 4 -8.80 9.54 -9.88
N PRO A 5 -8.06 10.66 -9.93
CA PRO A 5 -7.55 11.32 -8.72
C PRO A 5 -8.66 11.92 -7.85
N ASN A 6 -9.88 12.09 -8.38
CA ASN A 6 -11.02 12.60 -7.64
C ASN A 6 -11.79 11.49 -6.91
N LYS A 7 -11.48 10.22 -7.20
CA LYS A 7 -12.11 9.07 -6.56
C LYS A 7 -11.24 8.51 -5.43
N THR A 8 -11.91 7.77 -4.57
CA THR A 8 -11.30 7.00 -3.49
C THR A 8 -11.46 5.52 -3.78
N TYR A 9 -10.51 4.72 -3.31
CA TYR A 9 -10.51 3.28 -3.52
C TYR A 9 -10.04 2.53 -2.27
N HIS A 10 -10.46 1.28 -2.14
CA HIS A 10 -9.89 0.31 -1.23
C HIS A 10 -8.84 -0.54 -1.96
N LEU A 11 -7.74 -0.84 -1.27
CA LEU A 11 -6.81 -1.89 -1.67
C LEU A 11 -7.13 -3.13 -0.84
N VAL A 12 -7.58 -4.18 -1.51
CA VAL A 12 -7.98 -5.44 -0.87
C VAL A 12 -7.04 -6.54 -1.33
N ASP A 13 -6.33 -7.19 -0.41
CA ASP A 13 -5.48 -8.33 -0.71
C ASP A 13 -6.30 -9.46 -1.30
N VAL A 14 -5.83 -10.01 -2.42
CA VAL A 14 -6.60 -10.95 -3.23
C VAL A 14 -6.74 -12.32 -2.57
N HIS A 15 -5.82 -12.67 -1.67
CA HIS A 15 -5.77 -13.98 -1.04
C HIS A 15 -6.56 -14.00 0.27
N SER A 16 -6.40 -12.97 1.09
CA SER A 16 -7.12 -12.86 2.37
C SER A 16 -8.51 -12.24 2.22
N GLY A 17 -8.75 -11.47 1.17
CA GLY A 17 -9.98 -10.67 1.01
C GLY A 17 -10.05 -9.46 1.94
N LYS A 18 -8.93 -9.10 2.57
CA LYS A 18 -8.86 -8.05 3.61
C LYS A 18 -8.21 -6.78 3.08
N GLY A 19 -8.66 -5.65 3.61
CA GLY A 19 -8.20 -4.32 3.25
C GLY A 19 -7.03 -3.83 4.07
N LEU A 20 -6.55 -2.65 3.71
CA LEU A 20 -5.49 -1.95 4.44
C LEU A 20 -6.07 -0.83 5.31
N SER A 21 -5.54 -0.69 6.52
CA SER A 21 -5.76 0.47 7.39
C SER A 21 -4.47 0.76 8.15
N TYR A 22 -4.53 1.63 9.15
CA TYR A 22 -3.40 1.98 9.98
C TYR A 22 -3.67 1.66 11.45
N GLU A 23 -2.58 1.51 12.19
CA GLU A 23 -2.62 1.42 13.63
C GLU A 23 -1.46 2.22 14.22
N VAL A 24 -1.75 3.01 15.24
CA VAL A 24 -0.74 3.75 16.00
C VAL A 24 0.16 2.76 16.72
N TYR A 25 1.44 2.73 16.36
CA TYR A 25 2.45 1.98 17.08
C TYR A 25 3.68 2.87 17.30
N ALA A 26 4.02 3.08 18.58
CA ALA A 26 4.97 4.11 19.02
C ALA A 26 4.57 5.51 18.50
N SER A 27 5.37 6.11 17.62
CA SER A 27 5.17 7.48 17.12
C SER A 27 4.68 7.54 15.66
N TYR A 28 4.21 6.43 15.11
CA TYR A 28 3.80 6.35 13.71
C TYR A 28 2.51 5.56 13.52
N ASP A 29 1.77 5.92 12.48
CA ASP A 29 0.64 5.16 11.96
C ASP A 29 1.18 4.10 11.00
N TYR A 30 1.45 2.90 11.50
CA TYR A 30 1.92 1.80 10.66
C TYR A 30 0.75 1.18 9.91
N VAL A 31 0.96 0.91 8.62
CA VAL A 31 -0.08 0.32 7.77
C VAL A 31 -0.15 -1.17 8.03
N ARG A 32 -1.38 -1.71 8.13
CA ARG A 32 -1.61 -3.13 8.34
C ARG A 32 -2.86 -3.63 7.64
N GLU A 33 -2.91 -4.93 7.43
CA GLU A 33 -4.12 -5.62 6.99
C GLU A 33 -5.18 -5.61 8.11
N VAL A 34 -6.44 -5.41 7.74
CA VAL A 34 -7.60 -5.39 8.65
C VAL A 34 -8.80 -6.12 8.06
N GLU A 35 -9.71 -6.60 8.91
CA GLU A 35 -10.98 -7.15 8.43
C GLU A 35 -11.78 -6.12 7.62
N GLY A 36 -12.48 -6.58 6.59
CA GLY A 36 -13.26 -5.72 5.69
C GLY A 36 -12.41 -4.97 4.67
N ALA A 37 -12.95 -3.89 4.09
CA ALA A 37 -12.30 -3.15 3.01
C ALA A 37 -11.19 -2.18 3.47
N GLY A 38 -11.08 -1.95 4.79
CA GLY A 38 -10.11 -1.02 5.37
C GLY A 38 -10.41 0.46 5.09
N THR A 39 -9.39 1.29 5.19
CA THR A 39 -9.50 2.75 4.98
C THR A 39 -9.39 3.08 3.49
N ALA A 40 -10.23 3.99 3.02
CA ALA A 40 -10.18 4.43 1.64
C ALA A 40 -8.90 5.23 1.34
N LEU A 41 -8.45 5.17 0.09
CA LEU A 41 -7.19 5.72 -0.40
C LEU A 41 -7.46 6.60 -1.62
N LYS A 42 -6.73 7.71 -1.73
CA LYS A 42 -6.61 8.53 -2.94
C LYS A 42 -5.25 8.27 -3.58
N PHE A 43 -5.25 8.23 -4.90
CA PHE A 43 -4.06 7.98 -5.72
C PHE A 43 -3.75 9.26 -6.47
N GLU A 44 -2.68 9.93 -6.07
CA GLU A 44 -2.23 11.15 -6.73
C GLU A 44 -1.18 10.77 -7.77
N PRO A 45 -1.48 10.89 -9.08
CA PRO A 45 -0.57 10.48 -10.13
C PRO A 45 0.69 11.36 -10.11
N VAL A 46 1.84 10.72 -10.24
CA VAL A 46 3.15 11.37 -10.37
C VAL A 46 3.60 11.39 -11.85
N ASP A 47 3.20 10.38 -12.60
CA ASP A 47 3.48 10.23 -14.03
C ASP A 47 2.31 9.51 -14.75
N ASP A 48 2.39 9.43 -16.08
CA ASP A 48 1.42 8.72 -16.92
C ASP A 48 1.61 7.20 -16.92
N PHE A 49 2.65 6.70 -16.23
CA PHE A 49 3.05 5.29 -16.24
C PHE A 49 2.48 4.49 -15.06
N GLY A 50 1.60 5.10 -14.26
CA GLY A 50 0.95 4.44 -13.13
C GLY A 50 1.78 4.48 -11.86
N SER A 51 2.57 5.54 -11.66
CA SER A 51 3.20 5.85 -10.38
C SER A 51 2.37 6.85 -9.58
N TYR A 52 2.21 6.61 -8.29
CA TYR A 52 1.34 7.40 -7.41
C TYR A 52 1.99 7.71 -6.07
N LYS A 53 1.69 8.90 -5.54
CA LYS A 53 1.69 9.12 -4.09
C LYS A 53 0.32 8.68 -3.57
N ILE A 54 0.31 7.81 -2.56
CA ILE A 54 -0.93 7.23 -2.05
C ILE A 54 -1.27 7.90 -0.72
N ARG A 55 -2.45 8.52 -0.66
CA ARG A 55 -2.98 9.19 0.52
C ARG A 55 -4.11 8.37 1.13
N MET A 56 -4.00 7.99 2.39
CA MET A 56 -5.10 7.41 3.17
C MET A 56 -6.07 8.50 3.62
N THR A 57 -7.37 8.24 3.58
CA THR A 57 -8.39 9.23 3.97
C THR A 57 -8.51 9.44 5.48
N GLY A 58 -7.94 8.53 6.28
CA GLY A 58 -7.80 8.66 7.72
C GLY A 58 -6.35 8.51 8.16
N SER A 59 -6.02 9.16 9.27
CA SER A 59 -4.76 9.08 10.00
C SER A 59 -5.00 9.50 11.46
N HIS A 60 -4.06 9.19 12.35
CA HIS A 60 -4.11 9.66 13.73
C HIS A 60 -3.67 11.13 13.85
N TRP A 61 -2.65 11.53 13.09
CA TRP A 61 -2.16 12.92 13.06
C TRP A 61 -2.55 13.64 11.76
N ASP A 62 -2.89 14.93 11.90
CA ASP A 62 -3.24 15.77 10.76
C ASP A 62 -2.09 15.88 9.76
N ASN A 63 -2.39 15.67 8.47
CA ASN A 63 -1.45 15.69 7.35
C ASN A 63 -0.41 14.55 7.31
N TYR A 64 -0.39 13.64 8.27
CA TYR A 64 0.43 12.42 8.25
C TYR A 64 -0.38 11.26 7.69
N ASN A 65 -0.70 11.30 6.40
CA ASN A 65 -1.62 10.37 5.76
C ASN A 65 -1.13 9.81 4.42
N TYR A 66 0.15 9.96 4.09
CA TYR A 66 0.74 9.40 2.88
C TYR A 66 1.57 8.16 3.18
N LEU A 67 1.37 7.10 2.39
CA LEU A 67 2.12 5.85 2.53
C LEU A 67 3.60 6.07 2.23
N THR A 68 4.41 5.84 3.24
CA THR A 68 5.84 6.10 3.24
C THR A 68 6.59 4.87 3.70
N LYS A 69 7.63 4.51 2.95
CA LYS A 69 8.54 3.42 3.29
C LYS A 69 9.59 3.92 4.27
N SER A 70 9.80 3.19 5.36
CA SER A 70 10.89 3.44 6.29
C SER A 70 12.20 2.82 5.79
N GLY A 71 13.34 3.25 6.34
CA GLY A 71 14.63 2.60 6.08
C GLY A 71 14.74 1.16 6.61
N LYS A 72 13.73 0.67 7.34
CA LYS A 72 13.61 -0.72 7.82
C LYS A 72 12.50 -1.47 7.08
N GLU A 73 12.13 -1.02 5.88
CA GLU A 73 11.16 -1.65 4.99
C GLU A 73 9.70 -1.65 5.47
N TRP A 74 9.37 -1.12 6.65
CA TRP A 74 7.98 -0.91 7.07
C TRP A 74 7.29 0.20 6.30
N ILE A 75 5.99 0.08 6.04
CA ILE A 75 5.16 1.16 5.49
C ILE A 75 4.34 1.81 6.61
N TYR A 76 4.45 3.12 6.71
CA TYR A 76 3.76 3.96 7.69
C TYR A 76 3.17 5.20 7.02
N LEU A 77 2.39 6.00 7.76
CA LEU A 77 1.87 7.27 7.27
C LEU A 77 2.80 8.43 7.65
N ASP A 78 3.12 9.26 6.67
CA ASP A 78 3.88 10.50 6.82
C ASP A 78 3.24 11.62 6.00
N THR A 79 3.89 12.78 5.97
CA THR A 79 3.54 13.92 5.15
C THR A 79 3.70 13.65 3.66
N LYS A 80 3.03 14.46 2.84
CA LYS A 80 3.13 14.40 1.37
C LYS A 80 4.56 14.56 0.85
N ASP A 81 5.37 15.36 1.53
CA ASP A 81 6.74 15.67 1.10
C ASP A 81 7.66 14.47 1.29
N ASN A 82 7.42 13.67 2.33
CA ASN A 82 8.15 12.42 2.60
C ASN A 82 7.56 11.20 1.87
N ALA A 83 6.38 11.34 1.26
CA ALA A 83 5.65 10.25 0.64
C ALA A 83 6.49 9.47 -0.38
N THR A 84 6.46 8.14 -0.24
CA THR A 84 7.06 7.25 -1.23
C THR A 84 6.21 7.23 -2.50
N VAL A 85 6.87 7.25 -3.66
CA VAL A 85 6.20 7.05 -4.95
C VAL A 85 6.12 5.57 -5.24
N TRP A 86 4.92 5.07 -5.50
CA TRP A 86 4.61 3.66 -5.71
C TRP A 86 4.19 3.40 -7.14
N THR A 87 4.77 2.41 -7.81
CA THR A 87 4.44 2.01 -9.18
C THR A 87 3.52 0.80 -9.18
N PHE A 88 2.51 0.85 -10.06
CA PHE A 88 1.44 -0.13 -10.16
C PHE A 88 1.58 -0.93 -11.46
N GLN A 89 1.63 -2.26 -11.37
CA GLN A 89 1.55 -3.16 -12.51
C GLN A 89 0.34 -4.06 -12.32
N ARG A 90 -0.59 -4.03 -13.27
CA ARG A 90 -1.54 -5.13 -13.41
C ARG A 90 -0.79 -6.34 -13.89
N ASP A 91 -1.01 -7.48 -13.25
CA ASP A 91 -0.62 -8.74 -13.87
C ASP A 91 -1.64 -9.14 -14.94
N ASN A 92 -1.24 -10.12 -15.75
CA ASN A 92 -2.03 -10.59 -16.88
C ASN A 92 -3.22 -11.48 -16.45
N GLU A 93 -3.43 -11.69 -15.15
CA GLU A 93 -4.41 -12.60 -14.58
C GLU A 93 -5.44 -11.85 -13.72
N GLY A 94 -6.46 -11.23 -14.35
CA GLY A 94 -7.68 -10.84 -13.63
C GLY A 94 -7.62 -9.55 -12.80
N ASP A 95 -6.95 -8.51 -13.30
CA ASP A 95 -6.88 -7.17 -12.71
C ASP A 95 -6.22 -7.09 -11.32
N LEU A 96 -5.31 -8.01 -11.00
CA LEU A 96 -4.56 -7.94 -9.76
C LEU A 96 -3.41 -6.95 -9.91
N THR A 97 -3.19 -6.14 -8.89
CA THR A 97 -2.17 -5.10 -8.91
C THR A 97 -1.00 -5.48 -8.00
N ARG A 98 0.19 -5.56 -8.60
CA ARG A 98 1.47 -5.52 -7.89
C ARG A 98 1.87 -4.07 -7.65
N ILE A 99 2.38 -3.78 -6.46
CA ILE A 99 2.81 -2.45 -6.04
C ILE A 99 4.25 -2.53 -5.52
N TRP A 100 5.12 -1.64 -5.99
CA TRP A 100 6.51 -1.53 -5.54
C TRP A 100 7.00 -0.09 -5.57
N GLN A 101 8.12 0.19 -4.90
CA GLN A 101 8.71 1.53 -4.85
C GLN A 101 9.26 1.95 -6.22
N GLN A 102 8.88 3.12 -6.72
CA GLN A 102 9.39 3.68 -7.96
C GLN A 102 10.93 3.82 -7.91
N GLY A 103 11.61 3.46 -9.00
CA GLY A 103 13.07 3.59 -9.12
C GLY A 103 13.89 2.46 -8.47
N HIS A 104 13.26 1.55 -7.73
CA HIS A 104 13.95 0.42 -7.07
C HIS A 104 13.76 -0.93 -7.81
N GLY A 105 13.33 -0.90 -9.08
CA GLY A 105 13.07 -2.13 -9.84
C GLY A 105 12.04 -3.03 -9.13
N ARG A 106 12.12 -4.35 -9.32
CA ARG A 106 11.27 -5.31 -8.57
C ARG A 106 11.84 -5.65 -7.19
N THR A 107 12.69 -4.78 -6.63
CA THR A 107 13.13 -4.87 -5.25
C THR A 107 12.38 -3.79 -4.46
N ALA A 108 11.76 -4.14 -3.33
CA ALA A 108 10.77 -3.34 -2.59
C ALA A 108 9.30 -3.43 -3.09
N ASN A 109 8.81 -4.64 -3.37
CA ASN A 109 7.38 -4.90 -3.54
C ASN A 109 6.65 -4.96 -2.20
N TRP A 110 5.37 -4.62 -2.19
CA TRP A 110 4.55 -4.70 -1.00
C TRP A 110 4.38 -6.12 -0.49
N ARG A 111 4.54 -6.28 0.83
CA ARG A 111 4.47 -7.53 1.57
C ARG A 111 3.86 -7.35 2.95
N TYR A 112 3.56 -8.48 3.60
CA TYR A 112 3.19 -8.49 5.00
C TYR A 112 4.30 -9.10 5.86
N TYR A 113 4.53 -8.47 6.99
CA TYR A 113 5.30 -9.02 8.09
C TYR A 113 4.36 -9.33 9.25
N GLU A 114 4.44 -10.55 9.76
CA GLU A 114 3.59 -10.98 10.85
C GLU A 114 4.25 -10.64 12.20
N SER A 115 3.47 -10.05 13.10
CA SER A 115 3.87 -9.81 14.48
C SER A 115 2.67 -10.04 15.39
N GLY A 116 2.73 -11.11 16.19
CA GLY A 116 1.58 -11.63 16.91
C GLY A 116 0.46 -12.02 15.95
N SER A 117 -0.76 -11.53 16.19
CA SER A 117 -1.93 -11.78 15.34
C SER A 117 -2.10 -10.77 14.19
N LYS A 118 -1.14 -9.85 14.01
CA LYS A 118 -1.24 -8.74 13.05
C LYS A 118 -0.32 -8.94 11.87
N LYS A 119 -0.80 -8.52 10.69
CA LYS A 119 -0.04 -8.48 9.43
C LYS A 119 0.21 -7.05 9.04
N TRP A 120 1.44 -6.61 9.21
CA TRP A 120 1.89 -5.24 8.97
C TRP A 120 2.44 -5.11 7.57
N LEU A 121 2.14 -4.00 6.89
CA LEU A 121 2.59 -3.76 5.53
C LEU A 121 4.04 -3.28 5.52
N GLY A 122 4.82 -3.80 4.59
CA GLY A 122 6.18 -3.37 4.32
C GLY A 122 6.61 -3.74 2.91
N THR A 123 7.92 -3.71 2.66
CA THR A 123 8.50 -3.94 1.33
C THR A 123 9.63 -4.96 1.35
N ASP A 124 9.80 -5.71 0.28
CA ASP A 124 10.96 -6.62 0.14
C ASP A 124 11.24 -6.96 -1.34
N GLU A 125 12.31 -7.70 -1.61
CA GLU A 125 12.60 -8.24 -2.94
C GLU A 125 11.47 -9.10 -3.48
N ASP A 126 11.30 -9.16 -4.82
CA ASP A 126 10.33 -10.06 -5.44
C ASP A 126 10.79 -11.51 -5.28
N THR A 127 10.27 -12.19 -4.27
CA THR A 127 10.43 -13.62 -4.06
C THR A 127 9.08 -14.32 -4.11
N ASP A 128 9.04 -15.50 -4.74
CA ASP A 128 7.93 -16.45 -4.63
C ASP A 128 8.05 -17.32 -3.37
N ASP A 129 8.78 -16.84 -2.35
CA ASP A 129 8.94 -17.54 -1.09
C ASP A 129 7.59 -17.64 -0.35
N ILE A 130 7.28 -18.86 0.10
CA ILE A 130 6.07 -19.21 0.84
C ILE A 130 5.94 -18.42 2.15
N HIS A 131 7.05 -17.95 2.72
CA HIS A 131 7.03 -17.31 4.04
C HIS A 131 6.56 -15.84 4.03
N SER A 132 6.73 -15.10 2.93
CA SER A 132 6.08 -13.79 2.74
C SER A 132 6.04 -13.43 1.24
N PRO A 133 5.06 -13.93 0.48
CA PRO A 133 4.99 -13.68 -0.95
C PRO A 133 4.63 -12.21 -1.23
N THR A 134 5.12 -11.72 -2.37
CA THR A 134 4.71 -10.42 -2.92
C THR A 134 3.19 -10.32 -3.01
N LYS A 135 2.61 -9.26 -2.45
CA LYS A 135 1.16 -9.11 -2.39
C LYS A 135 0.54 -8.66 -3.70
N ARG A 136 -0.74 -8.96 -3.83
CA ARG A 136 -1.58 -8.62 -4.97
C ARG A 136 -2.86 -8.02 -4.44
N PHE A 137 -3.21 -6.85 -4.96
CA PHE A 137 -4.36 -6.10 -4.50
C PHE A 137 -5.38 -5.93 -5.62
N LYS A 138 -6.66 -6.08 -5.25
CA LYS A 138 -7.77 -5.51 -6.03
C LYS A 138 -7.92 -4.05 -5.64
N ILE A 139 -8.13 -3.21 -6.63
CA ILE A 139 -8.45 -1.79 -6.44
C ILE A 139 -9.94 -1.63 -6.65
N ILE A 140 -10.67 -1.34 -5.57
CA ILE A 140 -12.14 -1.29 -5.56
C ILE A 140 -12.56 0.13 -5.26
N ALA A 141 -13.47 0.72 -6.04
CA ALA A 141 -13.97 2.06 -5.73
C ALA A 141 -14.61 2.10 -4.34
N ALA A 142 -14.22 3.08 -3.52
CA ALA A 142 -14.88 3.41 -2.27
C ALA A 142 -16.08 4.29 -2.61
N GLY A 143 -17.28 3.85 -2.22
CA GLY A 143 -18.55 4.53 -2.47
C GLY A 143 -18.73 5.83 -1.70
#